data_AF-A0A1Y1YS71-F1
#
_entry.id   AF-A0A1Y1YS71-F1
#
_cell.length_a   1.000
_cell.length_b   1.000
_cell.length_c   1.000
_cell.angle_alpha   90.00
_cell.angle_beta   90.00
_cell.angle_gamma   90.00
#
_symmetry.space_group_name_H-M   'P 1'
#
loop_
_entity.id
_entity.type
_entity.pdbx_description
1 polymer ?
#
loop_
_entity_poly.entity_id
_entity_poly.type
_entity_poly.pdbx_seq_one_letter_code
_entity_poly.pdbx_strand_id
1 'polypeptide(L)'
;DRRNIYDDPNLVYDPSLERRKHYDRGFVINKLSIEDMSVNMLCKNFRPYKMAIFNADLSIFRLRYMVHDILSANSIVGMLDSSLFSIYRPHHNAYRRSHLKGIPDIKKSYLKINGLPIDFLNKGDPGPFGWINRGTIDINTTLEIPQLFKNPIEEVELDKTIPFTASFEIKLDNLKATVPVKPPELSYMTNALIRPTVAFINSNHTTTIPLFFEFELSLDNFDGSWTLYDSEIADAFGTGMSTSIAELVKNERERNKAMKQVSLWSLPSVSKNVINIYEQARGIK
;
A
#
# COMPACT_ATOMS: atom_id res chain seq x y z
N ASP A 1 -9.58 -17.63 14.89
CA ASP A 1 -8.63 -18.65 14.39
C ASP A 1 -8.93 -18.89 12.91
N ARG A 2 -8.00 -18.61 11.99
CA ARG A 2 -8.18 -18.83 10.54
C ARG A 2 -7.31 -19.99 10.01
N ARG A 3 -6.74 -20.82 10.88
CA ARG A 3 -5.82 -21.90 10.47
C ARG A 3 -6.47 -23.00 9.63
N ASN A 4 -7.78 -23.19 9.77
CA ASN A 4 -8.55 -24.24 9.09
C ASN A 4 -9.08 -23.82 7.70
N ILE A 5 -8.75 -22.62 7.23
CA ILE A 5 -9.12 -22.18 5.88
C ILE A 5 -8.10 -22.78 4.90
N TYR A 6 -8.61 -23.44 3.85
CA TYR A 6 -7.79 -24.05 2.81
C TYR A 6 -8.08 -23.34 1.50
N ASP A 7 -7.06 -22.66 0.99
CA ASP A 7 -7.09 -22.11 -0.36
C ASP A 7 -6.58 -23.21 -1.30
N ASP A 8 -7.35 -23.49 -2.36
CA ASP A 8 -6.90 -24.40 -3.42
C ASP A 8 -5.81 -23.70 -4.23
N PRO A 9 -4.56 -24.22 -4.25
CA PRO A 9 -3.46 -23.57 -4.96
C PRO A 9 -3.65 -23.49 -6.49
N ASN A 10 -4.59 -24.25 -7.06
CA ASN A 10 -4.88 -24.22 -8.50
C ASN A 10 -6.04 -23.28 -8.86
N LEU A 11 -6.79 -22.78 -7.87
CA LEU A 11 -7.88 -21.85 -8.12
C LEU A 11 -7.34 -20.43 -8.21
N VAL A 12 -7.64 -19.72 -9.30
CA VAL A 12 -7.38 -18.28 -9.38
C VAL A 12 -8.29 -17.59 -8.37
N TYR A 13 -7.70 -16.84 -7.44
CA TYR A 13 -8.43 -16.09 -6.43
C TYR A 13 -9.25 -14.97 -7.10
N ASP A 14 -10.57 -15.02 -6.94
CA ASP A 14 -11.50 -13.97 -7.37
C ASP A 14 -12.10 -13.29 -6.12
N PRO A 15 -11.73 -12.03 -5.83
CA PRO A 15 -12.26 -11.27 -4.70
C PRO A 15 -13.79 -11.18 -4.68
N SER A 16 -14.43 -11.17 -5.85
CA SER A 16 -15.88 -11.00 -5.97
C SER A 16 -16.65 -12.22 -5.44
N LEU A 17 -16.06 -13.40 -5.50
CA LEU A 17 -16.68 -14.64 -5.01
C LEU A 17 -16.60 -14.77 -3.47
N GLU A 18 -15.61 -14.14 -2.86
CA GLU A 18 -15.42 -14.13 -1.40
C GLU A 18 -16.32 -13.10 -0.69
N ARG A 19 -16.88 -12.14 -1.45
CA ARG A 19 -17.84 -11.18 -0.91
C ARG A 19 -19.08 -11.90 -0.41
N ARG A 20 -19.51 -11.54 0.79
CA ARG A 20 -20.70 -12.15 1.38
C ARG A 20 -21.96 -11.65 0.70
N LYS A 21 -22.79 -12.60 0.26
CA LYS A 21 -24.15 -12.31 -0.20
C LYS A 21 -24.94 -11.67 0.94
N HIS A 22 -25.75 -10.67 0.59
CA HIS A 22 -26.61 -10.00 1.54
C HIS A 22 -27.61 -11.00 2.16
N TYR A 23 -27.84 -10.88 3.47
CA TYR A 23 -28.84 -11.64 4.21
C TYR A 23 -29.50 -10.75 5.25
N ASP A 24 -30.82 -10.88 5.40
CA ASP A 24 -31.67 -9.99 6.21
C ASP A 24 -31.35 -9.95 7.71
N ARG A 25 -30.52 -10.88 8.21
CA ARG A 25 -30.15 -10.99 9.64
C ARG A 25 -28.84 -10.28 9.99
N GLY A 26 -28.34 -9.40 9.12
CA GLY A 26 -27.19 -8.57 9.43
C GLY A 26 -27.49 -7.53 10.50
N PHE A 27 -26.53 -7.21 11.36
CA PHE A 27 -26.69 -6.11 12.31
C PHE A 27 -26.26 -4.78 11.68
N VAL A 28 -26.90 -3.72 12.15
CA VAL A 28 -26.53 -2.33 11.91
C VAL A 28 -26.42 -1.65 13.26
N ILE A 29 -25.22 -1.16 13.59
CA ILE A 29 -24.96 -0.44 14.83
C ILE A 29 -24.86 1.04 14.50
N ASN A 30 -25.76 1.85 15.06
CA ASN A 30 -25.82 3.29 14.79
C ASN A 30 -24.66 4.08 15.39
N LYS A 31 -23.98 3.56 16.41
CA LYS A 31 -22.76 4.15 16.96
C LYS A 31 -21.97 3.05 17.66
N LEU A 32 -20.70 2.90 17.30
CA LEU A 32 -19.81 1.92 17.91
C LEU A 32 -18.61 2.65 18.51
N SER A 33 -18.42 2.48 19.82
CA SER A 33 -17.24 2.96 20.52
C SER A 33 -16.54 1.79 21.19
N ILE A 34 -15.21 1.74 21.08
CA ILE A 34 -14.35 0.68 21.62
C ILE A 34 -13.20 1.36 22.37
N GLU A 35 -13.01 1.06 23.65
CA GLU A 35 -11.96 1.71 24.48
C GLU A 35 -10.77 0.81 24.78
N ASP A 36 -10.95 -0.51 24.84
CA ASP A 36 -9.82 -1.43 25.01
C ASP A 36 -10.20 -2.79 24.42
N MET A 37 -9.68 -3.07 23.23
CA MET A 37 -9.86 -4.36 22.59
C MET A 37 -8.49 -4.89 22.19
N SER A 38 -8.18 -6.12 22.59
CA SER A 38 -7.02 -6.83 22.07
C SER A 38 -7.40 -8.19 21.52
N VAL A 39 -6.86 -8.49 20.35
CA VAL A 39 -7.13 -9.73 19.61
C VAL A 39 -5.80 -10.32 19.18
N ASN A 40 -5.63 -11.61 19.48
CA ASN A 40 -4.50 -12.38 18.98
C ASN A 40 -4.91 -13.04 17.66
N MET A 41 -4.24 -12.65 16.58
CA MET A 41 -4.51 -13.15 15.24
C MET A 41 -3.69 -14.41 14.99
N LEU A 42 -4.39 -15.50 14.66
CA LEU A 42 -3.81 -16.77 14.24
C LEU A 42 -4.17 -17.01 12.78
N CYS A 43 -3.19 -16.79 11.90
CA CYS A 43 -3.28 -16.99 10.47
C CYS A 43 -2.56 -18.28 10.06
N LYS A 44 -3.00 -18.89 8.95
CA LYS A 44 -2.28 -19.99 8.31
C LYS A 44 -1.03 -19.42 7.61
N ASN A 45 0.09 -20.14 7.67
CA ASN A 45 1.36 -19.77 7.02
C ASN A 45 1.94 -18.39 7.39
N PHE A 46 1.51 -17.82 8.52
CA PHE A 46 2.04 -16.57 9.05
C PHE A 46 2.19 -16.68 10.56
N ARG A 47 3.14 -15.96 11.15
CA ARG A 47 3.34 -16.00 12.60
C ARG A 47 2.13 -15.39 13.32
N PRO A 48 1.81 -15.85 14.55
CA PRO A 48 0.87 -15.16 15.40
C PRO A 48 1.29 -13.70 15.61
N TYR A 49 0.33 -12.78 15.56
CA TYR A 49 0.56 -11.37 15.86
C TYR A 49 -0.61 -10.81 16.68
N LYS A 50 -0.33 -9.77 17.45
CA LYS A 50 -1.33 -9.10 18.29
C LYS A 50 -1.83 -7.83 17.61
N MET A 51 -3.14 -7.64 17.62
CA MET A 51 -3.78 -6.38 17.26
C MET A 51 -4.47 -5.83 18.50
N ALA A 52 -4.23 -4.57 18.83
CA ALA A 52 -4.91 -3.85 19.90
C ALA A 52 -5.55 -2.58 19.34
N ILE A 53 -6.73 -2.24 19.85
CA ILE A 53 -7.43 -0.99 19.62
C ILE A 53 -7.54 -0.31 20.97
N PHE A 54 -6.91 0.87 21.09
CA PHE A 54 -6.92 1.69 22.30
C PHE A 54 -8.10 2.66 22.34
N ASN A 55 -8.60 3.04 21.17
CA ASN A 55 -9.82 3.80 21.04
C ASN A 55 -10.33 3.66 19.61
N ALA A 56 -11.62 3.43 19.44
CA ALA A 56 -12.29 3.54 18.16
C ALA A 56 -13.65 4.21 18.35
N ASP A 57 -13.97 5.15 17.48
CA ASP A 57 -15.27 5.80 17.38
C ASP A 57 -15.75 5.75 15.93
N LEU A 58 -16.85 5.03 15.73
CA LEU A 58 -17.52 4.87 14.45
C LEU A 58 -18.94 5.42 14.55
N SER A 59 -19.26 6.33 13.62
CA SER A 59 -20.60 6.91 13.47
C SER A 59 -21.66 5.92 13.01
N ILE A 60 -21.25 4.79 12.43
CA ILE A 60 -22.10 3.69 12.01
C ILE A 60 -21.20 2.46 11.80
N PHE A 61 -21.73 1.27 12.07
CA PHE A 61 -21.03 0.02 11.80
C PHE A 61 -22.01 -1.04 11.32
N ARG A 62 -22.01 -1.29 10.01
CA ARG A 62 -22.87 -2.25 9.33
C ARG A 62 -22.10 -3.49 8.96
N LEU A 63 -22.70 -4.65 9.22
CA LEU A 63 -22.09 -5.93 8.87
C LEU A 63 -21.85 -6.08 7.35
N ARG A 64 -22.71 -5.49 6.51
CA ARG A 64 -22.61 -5.53 5.05
C ARG A 64 -21.42 -4.72 4.51
N TYR A 65 -21.12 -3.57 5.12
CA TYR A 65 -20.14 -2.60 4.64
C TYR A 65 -19.00 -2.41 5.65
N MET A 66 -18.50 -3.52 6.21
CA MET A 66 -17.57 -3.49 7.35
C MET A 66 -16.28 -2.73 7.03
N VAL A 67 -15.64 -3.02 5.88
CA VAL A 67 -14.40 -2.35 5.47
C VAL A 67 -14.64 -0.86 5.27
N HIS A 68 -15.70 -0.50 4.54
CA HIS A 68 -16.05 0.90 4.28
C HIS A 68 -16.30 1.67 5.60
N ASP A 69 -17.07 1.11 6.52
CA ASP A 69 -17.42 1.77 7.77
C ASP A 69 -16.20 1.93 8.69
N ILE A 70 -15.24 0.99 8.68
CA ILE A 70 -13.95 1.10 9.38
C ILE A 70 -13.06 2.18 8.75
N LEU A 71 -12.88 2.17 7.42
CA LEU A 71 -12.04 3.16 6.72
C LEU A 71 -12.59 4.59 6.86
N SER A 72 -13.91 4.69 6.97
CA SER A 72 -14.61 5.95 7.18
C SER A 72 -14.85 6.28 8.67
N ALA A 73 -14.19 5.62 9.64
CA ALA A 73 -14.34 5.88 11.09
C ALA A 73 -13.93 7.31 11.52
N ASN A 74 -14.44 7.81 12.66
CA ASN A 74 -14.15 9.18 13.13
C ASN A 74 -12.70 9.24 13.62
N SER A 75 -12.37 8.28 14.47
CA SER A 75 -11.04 8.06 15.01
C SER A 75 -10.89 6.59 15.35
N ILE A 76 -9.78 5.99 14.97
CA ILE A 76 -9.32 4.70 15.45
C ILE A 76 -7.85 4.86 15.77
N VAL A 77 -7.44 4.44 16.96
CA VAL A 77 -6.05 4.39 17.37
C VAL A 77 -5.78 3.02 17.95
N GLY A 78 -4.73 2.39 17.48
CA GLY A 78 -4.38 1.04 17.89
C GLY A 78 -2.95 0.68 17.55
N MET A 79 -2.64 -0.59 17.78
CA MET A 79 -1.32 -1.16 17.58
C MET A 79 -1.46 -2.49 16.84
N LEU A 80 -0.72 -2.64 15.76
CA LEU A 80 -0.60 -3.86 14.98
C LEU A 80 0.83 -4.35 15.12
N ASP A 81 1.05 -5.46 15.82
CA ASP A 81 2.38 -6.07 15.97
C ASP A 81 3.48 -5.10 16.47
N SER A 82 3.13 -4.29 17.47
CA SER A 82 3.98 -3.20 18.02
C SER A 82 4.12 -1.95 17.14
N SER A 83 3.49 -1.93 15.97
CA SER A 83 3.43 -0.78 15.07
C SER A 83 2.16 0.02 15.34
N LEU A 84 2.31 1.31 15.67
CA LEU A 84 1.16 2.18 15.91
C LEU A 84 0.42 2.41 14.59
N PHE A 85 -0.91 2.25 14.62
CA PHE A 85 -1.77 2.65 13.53
C PHE A 85 -2.85 3.62 14.01
N SER A 86 -3.25 4.52 13.11
CA SER A 86 -4.34 5.44 13.36
C SER A 86 -5.15 5.69 12.09
N ILE A 87 -6.46 5.72 12.23
CA ILE A 87 -7.39 6.25 11.24
C ILE A 87 -8.02 7.49 11.85
N TYR A 88 -7.99 8.62 11.17
CA TYR A 88 -8.59 9.84 11.69
C TYR A 88 -9.11 10.73 10.57
N ARG A 89 -10.05 11.59 10.94
CA ARG A 89 -10.59 12.62 10.05
C ARG A 89 -10.09 14.01 10.43
N PRO A 90 -9.81 14.89 9.44
CA PRO A 90 -9.41 16.26 9.70
C PRO A 90 -10.61 17.08 10.22
N HIS A 91 -10.50 17.70 11.40
CA HIS A 91 -11.61 18.43 12.01
C HIS A 91 -12.06 19.68 11.21
N HIS A 92 -11.16 20.31 10.45
CA HIS A 92 -11.43 21.61 9.79
C HIS A 92 -11.67 21.52 8.27
N ASN A 93 -11.43 20.35 7.64
CA ASN A 93 -11.52 20.15 6.18
C ASN A 93 -12.17 18.80 5.80
N ALA A 94 -12.92 18.17 6.72
CA ALA A 94 -13.53 16.86 6.49
C ALA A 94 -14.60 16.85 5.37
N TYR A 95 -15.09 18.03 4.99
CA TYR A 95 -16.26 18.18 4.14
C TYR A 95 -15.95 19.12 2.99
N ARG A 96 -15.57 18.57 1.83
CA ARG A 96 -15.61 19.35 0.58
C ARG A 96 -17.08 19.41 0.17
N ARG A 97 -17.86 20.36 0.72
CA ARG A 97 -19.21 20.61 0.22
C ARG A 97 -19.08 21.04 -1.23
N SER A 98 -19.45 20.16 -2.15
CA SER A 98 -19.73 20.53 -3.52
C SER A 98 -20.95 21.46 -3.49
N HIS A 99 -20.71 22.78 -3.54
CA HIS A 99 -21.79 23.75 -3.74
C HIS A 99 -22.46 23.63 -5.14
N LEU A 100 -21.94 22.76 -6.01
CA LEU A 100 -22.50 22.41 -7.29
C LEU A 100 -23.53 21.28 -7.13
N LYS A 101 -24.78 21.55 -7.55
CA LYS A 101 -25.86 20.55 -7.58
C LYS A 101 -25.42 19.32 -8.38
N GLY A 102 -25.43 18.14 -7.75
CA GLY A 102 -25.19 16.85 -8.41
C GLY A 102 -23.87 16.16 -8.07
N ILE A 103 -22.95 16.79 -7.31
CA ILE A 103 -21.74 16.13 -6.82
C ILE A 103 -21.99 15.69 -5.36
N PRO A 104 -21.87 14.40 -5.01
CA PRO A 104 -21.95 13.89 -3.64
C PRO A 104 -20.86 14.47 -2.72
N ASP A 105 -21.14 14.49 -1.43
CA ASP A 105 -20.15 14.89 -0.42
C ASP A 105 -19.04 13.85 -0.34
N ILE A 106 -17.79 14.29 -0.45
CA ILE A 106 -16.62 13.42 -0.33
C ILE A 106 -16.02 13.60 1.06
N LYS A 107 -15.88 12.50 1.79
CA LYS A 107 -15.25 12.47 3.11
C LYS A 107 -13.82 12.01 3.00
N LYS A 108 -12.93 12.82 3.58
CA LYS A 108 -11.50 12.49 3.66
C LYS A 108 -11.19 11.76 4.97
N SER A 109 -10.49 10.65 4.86
CA SER A 109 -9.97 9.87 5.98
C SER A 109 -8.47 9.65 5.80
N TYR A 110 -7.69 9.76 6.87
CA TYR A 110 -6.26 9.51 6.85
C TYR A 110 -5.98 8.24 7.61
N LEU A 111 -5.30 7.29 6.95
CA LEU A 111 -4.77 6.09 7.57
C LEU A 111 -3.25 6.24 7.68
N LYS A 112 -2.72 5.98 8.87
CA LYS A 112 -1.28 5.99 9.13
C LYS A 112 -0.87 4.73 9.87
N ILE A 113 0.21 4.09 9.43
CA ILE A 113 0.85 2.95 10.08
C ILE A 113 2.36 3.22 10.06
N ASN A 114 3.01 3.15 11.23
CA ASN A 114 4.46 3.41 11.30
C ASN A 114 5.21 2.17 11.76
N GLY A 115 6.27 1.82 11.03
CA GLY A 115 7.20 0.77 11.37
C GLY A 115 6.59 -0.62 11.30
N LEU A 116 5.63 -0.87 10.38
CA LEU A 116 5.07 -2.20 10.21
C LEU A 116 6.16 -3.13 9.66
N PRO A 117 6.38 -4.31 10.25
CA PRO A 117 7.32 -5.27 9.67
C PRO A 117 6.90 -5.66 8.25
N ILE A 118 7.86 -5.73 7.32
CA ILE A 118 7.59 -6.00 5.90
C ILE A 118 7.07 -7.42 5.65
N ASP A 119 7.20 -8.32 6.63
CA ASP A 119 6.68 -9.69 6.55
C ASP A 119 5.16 -9.74 6.35
N PHE A 120 4.42 -8.70 6.80
CA PHE A 120 2.98 -8.54 6.56
C PHE A 120 2.61 -8.45 5.06
N LEU A 121 3.55 -8.02 4.21
CA LEU A 121 3.38 -7.99 2.74
C LEU A 121 3.86 -9.29 2.07
N ASN A 122 4.75 -10.03 2.72
CA ASN A 122 5.41 -11.23 2.19
C ASN A 122 4.63 -12.52 2.53
N LYS A 123 3.30 -12.55 2.37
CA LYS A 123 2.49 -13.76 2.65
C LYS A 123 2.65 -14.86 1.59
N GLY A 124 3.89 -15.24 1.28
CA GLY A 124 4.18 -16.24 0.25
C GLY A 124 3.83 -15.76 -1.16
N ASP A 125 3.76 -14.43 -1.37
CA ASP A 125 3.56 -13.85 -2.69
C ASP A 125 4.70 -14.30 -3.62
N PRO A 126 4.41 -14.88 -4.80
CA PRO A 126 5.41 -15.13 -5.83
C PRO A 126 6.12 -13.85 -6.32
N GLY A 127 5.51 -12.68 -6.13
CA GLY A 127 6.01 -11.39 -6.57
C GLY A 127 7.29 -10.89 -5.90
N PRO A 128 7.77 -9.70 -6.29
CA PRO A 128 9.01 -9.10 -5.77
C PRO A 128 9.00 -8.87 -4.25
N PHE A 129 7.81 -8.78 -3.65
CA PHE A 129 7.64 -8.65 -2.20
C PHE A 129 7.96 -9.94 -1.45
N GLY A 130 7.76 -11.09 -2.10
CA GLY A 130 8.19 -12.40 -1.63
C GLY A 130 9.69 -12.47 -1.29
N TRP A 131 10.49 -11.66 -1.98
CA TRP A 131 11.94 -11.67 -1.88
C TRP A 131 12.47 -10.77 -0.77
N ILE A 132 11.63 -9.89 -0.22
CA ILE A 132 12.01 -8.94 0.82
C ILE A 132 11.84 -9.63 2.17
N ASN A 133 12.96 -10.01 2.78
CA ASN A 133 12.96 -10.84 3.99
C ASN A 133 13.03 -10.00 5.27
N ARG A 134 13.44 -8.73 5.17
CA ARG A 134 13.61 -7.83 6.32
C ARG A 134 13.37 -6.40 5.91
N GLY A 135 12.84 -5.61 6.84
CA GLY A 135 12.61 -4.18 6.69
C GLY A 135 11.35 -3.75 7.42
N THR A 136 11.10 -2.46 7.42
CA THR A 136 9.86 -1.86 7.93
C THR A 136 9.21 -1.02 6.85
N ILE A 137 7.89 -0.92 6.91
CA ILE A 137 7.08 -0.07 6.05
C ILE A 137 6.33 0.95 6.90
N ASP A 138 6.47 2.23 6.56
CA ASP A 138 5.54 3.26 6.98
C ASP A 138 4.53 3.49 5.85
N ILE A 139 3.25 3.55 6.21
CA ILE A 139 2.14 3.74 5.28
C ILE A 139 1.39 5.00 5.72
N ASN A 140 1.37 6.01 4.86
CA ASN A 140 0.49 7.16 4.97
C ASN A 140 -0.48 7.12 3.80
N THR A 141 -1.77 7.01 4.08
CA THR A 141 -2.79 6.89 3.05
C THR A 141 -3.84 7.98 3.24
N THR A 142 -4.16 8.67 2.16
CA THR A 142 -5.31 9.57 2.08
C THR A 142 -6.43 8.85 1.34
N LEU A 143 -7.59 8.72 1.99
CA LEU A 143 -8.78 8.06 1.46
C LEU A 143 -9.84 9.11 1.20
N GLU A 144 -10.30 9.21 -0.05
CA GLU A 144 -11.46 10.01 -0.43
C GLU A 144 -12.65 9.07 -0.61
N ILE A 145 -13.52 9.04 0.41
CA ILE A 145 -14.65 8.12 0.51
C ILE A 145 -15.94 8.91 0.20
N PRO A 146 -16.61 8.64 -0.92
CA PRO A 146 -17.91 9.24 -1.20
C PRO A 146 -18.88 8.94 -0.06
N GLN A 147 -19.56 9.97 0.47
CA GLN A 147 -20.56 9.80 1.51
C GLN A 147 -21.93 9.59 0.90
N LEU A 148 -22.47 8.42 1.19
CA LEU A 148 -23.64 7.89 0.53
C LEU A 148 -24.89 8.02 1.40
N PHE A 149 -24.76 8.41 2.68
CA PHE A 149 -25.87 8.39 3.62
C PHE A 149 -26.33 9.81 3.96
N LYS A 150 -27.30 10.31 3.19
CA LYS A 150 -28.03 11.53 3.58
C LYS A 150 -29.04 11.26 4.71
N ASN A 151 -29.60 10.05 4.79
CA ASN A 151 -30.59 9.67 5.79
C ASN A 151 -30.32 8.27 6.38
N PRO A 152 -30.31 8.09 7.71
CA PRO A 152 -30.09 6.78 8.36
C PRO A 152 -31.30 5.83 8.32
N ILE A 153 -32.44 6.23 7.73
CA ILE A 153 -33.73 5.52 7.78
C ILE A 153 -34.10 4.89 6.44
N GLU A 154 -33.54 5.39 5.33
CA GLU A 154 -33.79 4.84 3.99
C GLU A 154 -32.58 4.00 3.59
N GLU A 155 -32.83 2.85 2.95
CA GLU A 155 -31.81 2.05 2.26
C GLU A 155 -31.24 2.91 1.11
N VAL A 156 -30.33 3.81 1.45
CA VAL A 156 -29.66 4.61 0.45
C VAL A 156 -28.65 3.69 -0.25
N GLU A 157 -29.05 3.20 -1.42
CA GLU A 157 -28.16 2.59 -2.38
C GLU A 157 -26.95 3.51 -2.60
N LEU A 158 -25.77 2.92 -2.66
CA LEU A 158 -24.54 3.61 -3.04
C LEU A 158 -24.83 4.49 -4.27
N ASP A 159 -24.60 5.80 -4.20
CA ASP A 159 -24.40 6.63 -5.38
C ASP A 159 -23.13 6.13 -6.08
N LYS A 160 -23.32 5.19 -7.01
CA LYS A 160 -22.26 4.44 -7.71
C LYS A 160 -21.46 5.29 -8.70
N THR A 161 -21.78 6.58 -8.80
CA THR A 161 -21.22 7.47 -9.83
C THR A 161 -19.83 7.98 -9.47
N ILE A 162 -19.46 8.02 -8.18
CA ILE A 162 -18.14 8.46 -7.74
C ILE A 162 -17.31 7.29 -7.23
N PRO A 163 -16.11 7.06 -7.77
CA PRO A 163 -15.22 6.03 -7.28
C PRO A 163 -14.63 6.40 -5.91
N PHE A 164 -14.27 5.37 -5.16
CA PHE A 164 -13.39 5.51 -4.02
C PHE A 164 -11.97 5.77 -4.52
N THR A 165 -11.34 6.83 -4.05
CA THR A 165 -9.95 7.16 -4.41
C THR A 165 -9.06 7.00 -3.19
N ALA A 166 -7.93 6.32 -3.37
CA ALA A 166 -6.94 6.14 -2.32
C ALA A 166 -5.54 6.47 -2.83
N SER A 167 -4.92 7.46 -2.19
CA SER A 167 -3.54 7.89 -2.48
C SER A 167 -2.62 7.37 -1.37
N PHE A 168 -1.62 6.59 -1.74
CA PHE A 168 -0.65 5.96 -0.83
C PHE A 168 0.71 6.64 -0.95
N GLU A 169 1.21 7.11 0.19
CA GLU A 169 2.60 7.48 0.41
C GLU A 169 3.23 6.42 1.31
N ILE A 170 4.13 5.63 0.73
CA ILE A 170 4.77 4.52 1.40
C ILE A 170 6.25 4.81 1.53
N LYS A 171 6.77 4.47 2.70
CA LYS A 171 8.18 4.60 3.02
C LYS A 171 8.71 3.23 3.41
N LEU A 172 9.64 2.70 2.62
CA LEU A 172 10.29 1.43 2.91
C LEU A 172 11.67 1.68 3.51
N ASP A 173 11.89 1.17 4.72
CA ASP A 173 13.10 1.40 5.51
C ASP A 173 13.86 0.11 5.80
N ASN A 174 15.20 0.18 5.72
CA ASN A 174 16.14 -0.90 6.05
C ASN A 174 15.78 -2.25 5.38
N LEU A 175 15.38 -2.17 4.11
CA LEU A 175 15.00 -3.35 3.34
C LEU A 175 16.20 -4.25 3.09
N LYS A 176 15.95 -5.57 3.09
CA LYS A 176 16.87 -6.58 2.58
C LYS A 176 16.11 -7.58 1.74
N ALA A 177 16.62 -7.83 0.53
CA ALA A 177 16.02 -8.78 -0.39
C ALA A 177 16.97 -9.93 -0.74
N THR A 178 16.42 -11.11 -1.00
CA THR A 178 17.15 -12.30 -1.45
C THR A 178 16.54 -12.81 -2.75
N VAL A 179 17.38 -13.18 -3.72
CA VAL A 179 16.90 -13.75 -4.98
C VAL A 179 16.16 -15.06 -4.71
N PRO A 180 14.94 -15.26 -5.26
CA PRO A 180 14.20 -16.50 -5.07
C PRO A 180 14.90 -17.67 -5.76
N VAL A 181 14.85 -18.85 -5.14
CA VAL A 181 15.44 -20.09 -5.70
C VAL A 181 14.63 -20.60 -6.90
N LYS A 182 13.30 -20.41 -6.88
CA LYS A 182 12.40 -20.67 -8.00
C LYS A 182 11.65 -19.37 -8.34
N PRO A 183 12.02 -18.64 -9.41
CA PRO A 183 11.20 -17.54 -9.86
C PRO A 183 9.86 -18.11 -10.33
N PRO A 184 8.73 -17.57 -9.87
CA PRO A 184 7.41 -18.01 -10.31
C PRO A 184 7.23 -17.65 -11.79
N GLU A 185 6.61 -18.56 -12.55
CA GLU A 185 6.39 -18.36 -13.99
C GLU A 185 5.44 -17.18 -14.29
N LEU A 186 4.63 -16.78 -13.30
CA LEU A 186 3.62 -15.72 -13.37
C LEU A 186 4.02 -14.49 -12.54
N SER A 187 5.27 -14.03 -12.66
CA SER A 187 5.72 -12.79 -12.03
C SER A 187 5.37 -11.59 -12.92
N TYR A 188 4.68 -10.59 -12.35
CA TYR A 188 4.43 -9.25 -12.93
C TYR A 188 5.72 -8.55 -13.40
N MET A 189 6.88 -8.99 -12.90
CA MET A 189 8.19 -8.62 -13.39
C MET A 189 8.80 -9.73 -14.25
N THR A 190 9.25 -9.39 -15.46
CA THR A 190 10.04 -10.26 -16.32
C THR A 190 11.26 -10.79 -15.54
N ASN A 191 11.65 -12.06 -15.76
CA ASN A 191 12.84 -12.68 -15.16
C ASN A 191 14.12 -11.80 -15.23
N ALA A 192 14.22 -10.93 -16.23
CA ALA A 192 15.32 -9.97 -16.40
C ALA A 192 15.39 -8.86 -15.34
N LEU A 193 14.30 -8.57 -14.63
CA LEU A 193 14.21 -7.52 -13.60
C LEU A 193 14.43 -8.03 -12.17
N ILE A 194 14.46 -9.35 -11.96
CA ILE A 194 14.63 -9.96 -10.63
C ILE A 194 15.93 -9.53 -9.95
N ARG A 195 17.08 -9.90 -10.53
CA ARG A 195 18.41 -9.58 -9.96
C ARG A 195 18.63 -8.08 -9.81
N PRO A 196 18.24 -7.23 -10.78
CA PRO A 196 18.32 -5.78 -10.64
C PRO A 196 17.52 -5.21 -9.48
N THR A 197 16.29 -5.68 -9.27
CA THR A 197 15.46 -5.22 -8.15
C THR A 197 16.07 -5.63 -6.82
N VAL A 198 16.54 -6.87 -6.68
CA VAL A 198 17.24 -7.31 -5.46
C VAL A 198 18.53 -6.52 -5.24
N ALA A 199 19.31 -6.29 -6.29
CA ALA A 199 20.53 -5.50 -6.22
C ALA A 199 20.24 -4.04 -5.83
N PHE A 200 19.16 -3.44 -6.34
CA PHE A 200 18.72 -2.09 -5.99
C PHE A 200 18.29 -1.98 -4.53
N ILE A 201 17.49 -2.93 -4.05
CA ILE A 201 17.05 -2.99 -2.65
C ILE A 201 18.26 -3.10 -1.72
N ASN A 202 19.21 -3.98 -2.06
CA ASN A 202 20.39 -4.17 -1.25
C ASN A 202 21.42 -3.04 -1.42
N SER A 203 21.60 -2.42 -2.59
CA SER A 203 22.57 -1.32 -2.73
C SER A 203 22.24 -0.12 -1.87
N ASN A 204 20.95 0.07 -1.56
CA ASN A 204 20.44 1.21 -0.81
C ASN A 204 20.36 0.95 0.71
N HIS A 205 21.29 0.20 1.29
CA HIS A 205 21.31 -0.25 2.70
C HIS A 205 21.05 0.84 3.77
N THR A 206 21.17 2.13 3.45
CA THR A 206 20.95 3.28 4.34
C THR A 206 19.81 4.21 3.95
N THR A 207 19.18 4.03 2.79
CA THR A 207 18.25 5.02 2.23
C THR A 207 16.83 4.48 2.23
N THR A 208 15.96 5.23 2.90
CA THR A 208 14.50 5.15 2.75
C THR A 208 14.10 5.14 1.27
N ILE A 209 13.31 4.15 0.83
CA ILE A 209 12.72 4.13 -0.51
C ILE A 209 11.31 4.71 -0.42
N PRO A 210 11.06 5.91 -0.96
CA PRO A 210 9.71 6.47 -1.03
C PRO A 210 8.97 5.87 -2.25
N LEU A 211 7.71 5.51 -2.06
CA LEU A 211 6.81 5.07 -3.11
C LEU A 211 5.52 5.88 -3.03
N PHE A 212 5.00 6.28 -4.18
CA PHE A 212 3.76 7.02 -4.30
C PHE A 212 2.93 6.41 -5.41
N PHE A 213 1.70 6.03 -5.10
CA PHE A 213 0.74 5.58 -6.09
C PHE A 213 -0.67 5.89 -5.62
N GLU A 214 -1.57 5.95 -6.59
CA GLU A 214 -2.98 6.22 -6.39
C GLU A 214 -3.79 5.24 -7.22
N PHE A 215 -4.93 4.82 -6.68
CA PHE A 215 -5.88 4.00 -7.42
C PHE A 215 -7.31 4.41 -7.10
N GLU A 216 -8.18 4.09 -8.05
CA GLU A 216 -9.62 4.29 -7.97
C GLU A 216 -10.32 2.93 -7.97
N LEU A 217 -11.29 2.73 -7.06
CA LEU A 217 -12.11 1.54 -7.00
C LEU A 217 -13.59 1.91 -7.06
N SER A 218 -14.39 1.04 -7.66
CA SER A 218 -15.84 1.17 -7.58
C SER A 218 -16.29 0.95 -6.15
N LEU A 219 -17.27 1.75 -5.70
CA LEU A 219 -17.86 1.58 -4.38
C LEU A 219 -18.55 0.21 -4.22
N ASP A 220 -18.99 -0.40 -5.31
CA ASP A 220 -19.62 -1.73 -5.31
C ASP A 220 -18.70 -2.81 -4.74
N ASN A 221 -17.37 -2.61 -4.78
CA ASN A 221 -16.40 -3.53 -4.18
C ASN A 221 -16.49 -3.58 -2.64
N PHE A 222 -17.11 -2.58 -2.01
CA PHE A 222 -17.34 -2.56 -0.57
C PHE A 222 -18.58 -3.34 -0.12
N ASP A 223 -19.43 -3.74 -1.06
CA ASP A 223 -20.65 -4.48 -0.74
C ASP A 223 -20.32 -5.95 -0.39
N GLY A 224 -20.53 -6.31 0.88
CA GLY A 224 -20.27 -7.65 1.37
C GLY A 224 -18.79 -7.95 1.62
N SER A 225 -17.89 -6.97 1.48
CA SER A 225 -16.47 -7.14 1.79
C SER A 225 -16.17 -6.87 3.27
N TRP A 226 -15.49 -7.83 3.88
CA TRP A 226 -15.10 -7.78 5.30
C TRP A 226 -13.60 -7.59 5.47
N THR A 227 -12.81 -7.95 4.45
CA THR A 227 -11.37 -7.79 4.46
C THR A 227 -10.92 -6.89 3.30
N LEU A 228 -9.70 -6.34 3.41
CA LEU A 228 -9.09 -5.54 2.35
C LEU A 228 -8.81 -6.34 1.07
N TYR A 229 -8.78 -7.67 1.17
CA TYR A 229 -8.59 -8.55 0.01
C TYR A 229 -9.87 -8.64 -0.82
N ASP A 230 -11.00 -8.92 -0.16
CA ASP A 230 -12.32 -9.06 -0.82
C ASP A 230 -12.81 -7.72 -1.42
N SER A 231 -12.32 -6.59 -0.88
CA SER A 231 -12.61 -5.24 -1.37
C SER A 231 -11.70 -4.78 -2.52
N GLU A 232 -10.82 -5.65 -3.05
CA GLU A 232 -9.82 -5.36 -4.09
C GLU A 232 -8.75 -4.32 -3.71
N ILE A 233 -8.81 -3.74 -2.51
CA ILE A 233 -7.83 -2.75 -2.03
C ILE A 233 -6.43 -3.36 -1.96
N ALA A 234 -6.33 -4.60 -1.45
CA ALA A 234 -5.04 -5.27 -1.30
C ALA A 234 -4.37 -5.56 -2.65
N ASP A 235 -5.16 -5.92 -3.68
CA ASP A 235 -4.65 -6.20 -5.02
C ASP A 235 -4.22 -4.92 -5.74
N ALA A 236 -5.04 -3.87 -5.67
CA ALA A 236 -4.70 -2.54 -6.19
C ALA A 236 -3.44 -1.98 -5.51
N PHE A 237 -3.30 -2.17 -4.20
CA PHE A 237 -2.11 -1.80 -3.44
C PHE A 237 -0.87 -2.59 -3.88
N GLY A 238 -0.98 -3.91 -4.03
CA GLY A 238 0.11 -4.76 -4.51
C GLY A 238 0.59 -4.38 -5.90
N THR A 239 -0.35 -4.15 -6.81
CA THR A 239 -0.07 -3.71 -8.19
C THR A 239 0.60 -2.34 -8.20
N GLY A 240 0.06 -1.35 -7.49
CA GLY A 240 0.63 0.01 -7.40
C GLY A 240 2.04 0.01 -6.80
N MET A 241 2.27 -0.75 -5.75
CA MET A 241 3.59 -0.86 -5.14
C MET A 241 4.60 -1.52 -6.09
N SER A 242 4.19 -2.55 -6.82
CA SER A 242 5.04 -3.29 -7.77
C SER A 242 5.45 -2.41 -8.95
N THR A 243 4.50 -1.68 -9.55
CA THR A 243 4.77 -0.76 -10.66
C THR A 243 5.69 0.37 -10.24
N SER A 244 5.47 0.99 -9.07
CA SER A 244 6.35 2.04 -8.54
C SER A 244 7.78 1.55 -8.31
N ILE A 245 7.97 0.34 -7.75
CA ILE A 245 9.32 -0.24 -7.57
C ILE A 245 9.97 -0.51 -8.92
N ALA A 246 9.24 -1.10 -9.86
CA ALA A 246 9.78 -1.38 -11.19
C ALA A 246 10.23 -0.11 -11.90
N GLU A 247 9.48 0.99 -11.77
CA GLU A 247 9.83 2.30 -12.30
C GLU A 247 11.09 2.87 -11.63
N LEU A 248 11.19 2.81 -10.29
CA LEU A 248 12.39 3.25 -9.58
C LEU A 248 13.65 2.48 -10.00
N VAL A 249 13.54 1.15 -10.12
CA VAL A 249 14.65 0.29 -10.56
C VAL A 249 15.06 0.62 -12.00
N LYS A 250 14.10 0.90 -12.88
CA LYS A 250 14.37 1.31 -14.27
C LYS A 250 15.11 2.65 -14.30
N ASN A 251 14.60 3.65 -13.58
CA ASN A 251 15.18 4.99 -13.53
C ASN A 251 16.61 4.97 -12.99
N GLU A 252 16.89 4.18 -11.94
CA GLU A 252 18.24 4.05 -11.38
C GLU A 252 19.22 3.41 -12.38
N ARG A 253 18.75 2.45 -13.18
CA ARG A 253 19.59 1.82 -14.22
C ARG A 253 19.89 2.79 -15.36
N GLU A 254 18.92 3.59 -15.78
CA GLU A 254 19.12 4.62 -16.79
C GLU A 254 20.10 5.69 -16.31
N ARG A 255 19.98 6.13 -15.06
CA ARG A 255 20.96 7.02 -14.42
C ARG A 255 22.36 6.42 -14.40
N ASN A 256 22.49 5.16 -14.00
CA ASN A 256 23.78 4.48 -13.98
C ASN A 256 24.38 4.31 -15.39
N LYS A 257 23.56 4.04 -16.41
CA LYS A 257 24.01 4.01 -17.81
C LYS A 257 24.45 5.40 -18.29
N ALA A 258 23.67 6.43 -18.00
CA ALA A 258 23.98 7.81 -18.35
C ALA A 258 25.27 8.26 -17.66
N MET A 259 25.45 7.98 -16.37
CA MET A 259 26.69 8.26 -15.64
C MET A 259 27.89 7.54 -16.26
N LYS A 260 27.76 6.26 -16.63
CA LYS A 260 28.83 5.52 -17.33
C LYS A 260 29.16 6.16 -18.67
N GLN A 261 28.18 6.53 -19.47
CA GLN A 261 28.40 7.23 -20.73
C GLN A 261 29.09 8.58 -20.50
N VAL A 262 28.56 9.43 -19.62
CA VAL A 262 29.16 10.74 -19.29
C VAL A 262 30.60 10.58 -18.80
N SER A 263 30.89 9.55 -18.00
CA SER A 263 32.27 9.26 -17.54
C SER A 263 33.20 8.86 -18.69
N LEU A 264 32.70 8.08 -19.65
CA LEU A 264 33.44 7.74 -20.87
C LEU A 264 33.67 8.96 -21.76
N TRP A 265 32.70 9.88 -21.86
CA TRP A 265 32.82 11.12 -22.63
C TRP A 265 33.73 12.17 -21.96
N SER A 266 33.82 12.19 -20.63
CA SER A 266 34.63 13.16 -19.89
C SER A 266 36.10 12.73 -19.72
N LEU A 267 36.40 11.43 -19.78
CA LEU A 267 37.76 10.89 -19.69
C LEU A 267 38.74 11.48 -20.73
N PRO A 268 38.38 11.56 -22.03
CA PRO A 268 39.21 12.24 -23.03
C PRO A 268 39.42 13.73 -22.72
N SER A 269 38.43 14.41 -22.14
CA SER A 269 38.51 15.84 -21.82
C SER A 269 39.42 16.11 -20.62
N VAL A 270 39.34 15.28 -19.58
CA VAL A 270 40.22 15.39 -18.40
C VAL A 270 41.66 15.03 -18.74
N SER A 271 41.89 13.98 -19.52
CA SER A 271 43.24 13.60 -19.95
C SER A 271 43.91 14.69 -20.78
N LYS A 272 43.20 15.30 -21.73
CA LYS A 272 43.70 16.46 -22.49
C LYS A 272 44.05 17.65 -21.59
N ASN A 273 43.21 17.96 -20.61
CA ASN A 273 43.48 19.05 -19.67
C ASN A 273 44.70 18.76 -18.78
N VAL A 274 44.87 17.52 -18.31
CA VAL A 274 46.05 17.12 -17.51
C VAL A 274 47.32 17.18 -18.35
N ILE A 275 47.27 16.72 -19.61
CA ILE A 275 48.40 16.82 -20.54
C ILE A 275 48.76 18.29 -20.78
N ASN A 276 47.78 19.16 -21.06
CA ASN A 276 48.03 20.59 -21.26
C ASN A 276 48.64 21.26 -20.01
N ILE A 277 48.18 20.91 -18.81
CA ILE A 277 48.75 21.42 -17.55
C ILE A 277 50.19 20.91 -17.37
N TYR A 278 50.43 19.64 -17.67
CA TYR A 278 51.76 19.05 -17.61
C TYR A 278 52.73 19.70 -18.62
N GLU A 279 52.28 19.97 -19.84
CA GLU A 279 53.05 20.66 -20.88
C GLU A 279 53.34 22.12 -20.50
N GLN A 280 52.36 22.84 -19.94
CA GLN A 280 52.55 24.19 -19.41
C GLN A 280 53.56 24.22 -18.24
N ALA A 281 53.49 23.25 -17.33
CA ALA A 281 54.42 23.13 -16.21
C ALA A 281 55.85 22.79 -16.66
N ARG A 282 56.01 22.09 -17.80
CA ARG A 282 57.31 21.76 -18.38
C ARG A 282 57.93 22.89 -19.20
N GLY A 283 57.22 24.02 -19.35
CA GLY A 283 57.76 25.25 -19.95
C GLY A 283 57.99 25.19 -21.46
N ILE A 284 57.23 24.36 -22.17
CA ILE A 284 57.24 24.35 -23.63
C ILE A 284 56.07 25.22 -24.10
N LYS A 285 56.38 26.42 -24.62
CA LYS A 285 55.43 27.23 -25.39
C LYS A 285 55.31 26.70 -26.81
#